data_AF-A0A813SA63-F1
#
_entry.id   AF-A0A813SA63-F1
#
_cell.length_a   1.000
_cell.length_b   1.000
_cell.length_c   1.000
_cell.angle_alpha   90.00
_cell.angle_beta   90.00
_cell.angle_gamma   90.00
#
_symmetry.space_group_name_H-M   'P 1'
#
loop_
_entity.id
_entity.type
_entity.pdbx_description
1 polymer ?
#
loop_
_entity_poly.entity_id
_entity_poly.type
_entity_poly.pdbx_seq_one_letter_code
_entity_poly.pdbx_strand_id
1 'polypeptide(L)'
;MTSEPKHLQKVCPVVFEHKDQLEKINIFAKKVFVSLGCRDLARIDFRVDSNGDIYLLELNVLPTIDNSNASSLVIMAEERGLSYEALIERLISPVMRRWLAVKQAAQQT
;
A
#
# COMPACT_ATOMS: atom_id res chain seq x y z
N MET A 1 19.72 -9.95 31.67
CA MET A 1 19.98 -10.39 30.28
C MET A 1 19.28 -9.43 29.35
N THR A 2 19.97 -8.38 28.91
CA THR A 2 19.45 -7.47 27.89
C THR A 2 19.58 -8.18 26.55
N SER A 3 18.50 -8.81 26.07
CA SER A 3 18.49 -9.32 24.70
C SER A 3 18.72 -8.15 23.77
N GLU A 4 19.70 -8.27 22.87
CA GLU A 4 19.94 -7.30 21.81
C GLU A 4 18.62 -6.92 21.11
N PRO A 5 18.46 -5.66 20.68
CA PRO A 5 17.27 -5.25 19.95
C PRO A 5 17.14 -6.12 18.71
N LYS A 6 16.06 -6.90 18.63
CA LYS A 6 15.73 -7.68 17.43
C LYS A 6 15.67 -6.72 16.25
N HIS A 7 16.63 -6.81 15.33
CA HIS A 7 16.61 -6.02 14.10
C HIS A 7 15.32 -6.31 13.34
N LEU A 8 14.57 -5.26 13.01
CA LEU A 8 13.35 -5.36 12.21
C LEU A 8 13.73 -5.74 10.78
N GLN A 9 13.48 -6.98 10.36
CA GLN A 9 13.67 -7.41 8.99
C GLN A 9 12.41 -7.16 8.17
N LYS A 10 12.54 -6.40 7.07
CA LYS A 10 11.48 -6.27 6.07
C LYS A 10 11.59 -7.44 5.09
N VAL A 11 10.48 -8.16 4.90
CA VAL A 11 10.39 -9.29 3.98
C VAL A 11 9.28 -8.98 2.97
N CYS A 12 9.64 -8.93 1.69
CA CYS A 12 8.71 -8.78 0.57
C CYS A 12 9.20 -9.72 -0.55
N PRO A 13 8.37 -10.65 -1.03
CA PRO A 13 7.01 -10.93 -0.61
C PRO A 13 7.01 -11.69 0.72
N VAL A 14 5.96 -11.50 1.52
CA VAL A 14 5.78 -12.31 2.74
C VAL A 14 5.35 -13.73 2.35
N VAL A 15 5.96 -14.73 2.99
CA VAL A 15 5.56 -16.13 2.85
C VAL A 15 4.58 -16.45 3.98
N PHE A 16 3.36 -16.81 3.62
CA PHE A 16 2.32 -17.21 4.57
C PHE A 16 2.31 -18.73 4.76
N GLU A 17 2.10 -19.18 5.99
CA GLU A 17 1.97 -20.61 6.33
C GLU A 17 0.67 -21.19 5.76
N HIS A 18 -0.42 -20.42 5.80
CA HIS A 18 -1.72 -20.83 5.27
C HIS A 18 -1.95 -20.23 3.88
N LYS A 19 -2.37 -21.08 2.93
CA LYS A 19 -2.51 -20.71 1.51
C LYS A 19 -3.53 -19.60 1.23
N ASP A 20 -4.53 -19.43 2.09
CA ASP A 20 -5.64 -18.50 1.91
C ASP A 20 -5.43 -17.12 2.56
N GLN A 21 -4.40 -16.96 3.40
CA GLN A 21 -4.14 -15.72 4.13
C GLN A 21 -3.88 -14.52 3.21
N LEU A 22 -3.07 -14.71 2.17
CA LEU A 22 -2.78 -13.65 1.19
C LEU A 22 -4.06 -13.18 0.49
N GLU A 23 -4.94 -14.11 0.12
CA GLU A 23 -6.21 -13.80 -0.53
C GLU A 23 -7.14 -13.03 0.42
N LYS A 24 -7.28 -13.51 1.66
CA LYS A 24 -8.06 -12.84 2.71
C LYS A 24 -7.56 -11.41 2.97
N ILE A 25 -6.25 -11.22 3.11
CA ILE A 25 -5.63 -9.90 3.30
C ILE A 25 -5.92 -9.00 2.09
N ASN A 26 -5.77 -9.50 0.87
CA ASN A 26 -6.05 -8.71 -0.34
C ASN A 26 -7.52 -8.28 -0.45
N ILE A 27 -8.45 -9.19 -0.14
CA ILE A 27 -9.90 -8.88 -0.11
C ILE A 27 -10.18 -7.84 0.98
N PHE A 28 -9.62 -8.03 2.18
CA PHE A 28 -9.83 -7.11 3.29
C PHE A 28 -9.25 -5.72 3.00
N ALA A 29 -8.02 -5.64 2.47
CA ALA A 29 -7.38 -4.39 2.06
C ALA A 29 -8.23 -3.62 1.04
N LYS A 30 -8.72 -4.29 0.00
CA LYS A 30 -9.62 -3.68 -1.00
C LYS A 30 -10.92 -3.19 -0.37
N LYS A 31 -11.53 -3.98 0.52
CA LYS A 31 -12.76 -3.60 1.22
C LYS A 31 -12.54 -2.36 2.08
N VAL A 32 -11.46 -2.30 2.86
CA VAL A 32 -11.11 -1.14 3.70
C VAL A 32 -10.89 0.09 2.83
N PHE A 33 -10.09 -0.02 1.78
CA PHE A 33 -9.79 1.07 0.85
C PHE A 33 -11.06 1.69 0.26
N VAL A 34 -11.97 0.86 -0.26
CA VAL A 34 -13.22 1.33 -0.87
C VAL A 34 -14.18 1.89 0.20
N SER A 35 -14.34 1.19 1.33
CA SER A 35 -15.31 1.56 2.37
C SER A 35 -14.96 2.90 3.04
N LEU A 36 -13.68 3.25 3.10
CA LEU A 36 -13.20 4.51 3.67
C LEU A 36 -13.06 5.62 2.62
N GLY A 37 -13.51 5.39 1.38
CA GLY A 37 -13.46 6.39 0.31
C GLY A 37 -12.05 6.75 -0.13
N CYS A 38 -11.07 5.87 0.11
CA CYS A 38 -9.70 6.10 -0.31
C CYS A 38 -9.63 6.19 -1.84
N ARG A 39 -8.66 6.97 -2.32
CA ARG A 39 -8.45 7.21 -3.73
C ARG A 39 -6.96 7.19 -4.03
N ASP A 40 -6.60 6.60 -5.15
CA ASP A 40 -5.24 6.50 -5.72
C ASP A 40 -4.25 5.67 -4.92
N LEU A 41 -4.07 5.96 -3.62
CA LEU A 41 -3.05 5.35 -2.78
C LEU A 41 -3.49 5.25 -1.33
N ALA A 42 -3.22 4.09 -0.73
CA ALA A 42 -3.10 3.93 0.70
C ALA A 42 -2.20 2.72 0.98
N ARG A 43 -1.43 2.77 2.08
CA ARG A 43 -0.83 1.58 2.69
C ARG A 43 -1.78 1.10 3.79
N ILE A 44 -2.03 -0.20 3.84
CA ILE A 44 -2.93 -0.79 4.84
C ILE A 44 -2.11 -1.81 5.62
N ASP A 45 -1.98 -1.56 6.91
CA ASP A 45 -1.13 -2.34 7.79
C ASP A 45 -2.02 -3.30 8.58
N PHE A 46 -1.67 -4.58 8.52
CA PHE A 46 -2.37 -5.66 9.22
C PHE A 46 -1.45 -6.32 10.24
N ARG A 47 -2.05 -6.83 11.31
CA ARG A 47 -1.44 -7.81 12.20
C ARG A 47 -2.10 -9.16 11.95
N VAL A 48 -1.27 -10.19 11.79
CA VAL A 48 -1.72 -11.58 11.75
C VAL A 48 -1.27 -12.25 13.04
N ASP A 49 -2.17 -12.88 13.77
CA ASP A 49 -1.81 -13.62 14.99
C ASP A 49 -1.38 -15.06 14.68
N SER A 50 -1.07 -15.84 15.72
CA SER A 50 -0.62 -17.24 15.59
C SER A 50 -1.70 -18.20 15.10
N ASN A 51 -2.99 -17.82 15.19
CA ASN A 51 -4.10 -18.63 14.65
C ASN A 51 -4.39 -18.27 13.20
N GLY A 52 -3.70 -17.26 12.66
CA GLY A 52 -3.90 -16.75 11.32
C GLY A 52 -5.03 -15.73 11.19
N ASP A 53 -5.57 -15.23 12.31
CA ASP A 53 -6.58 -14.19 12.30
C ASP A 53 -5.96 -12.84 11.92
N ILE A 54 -6.67 -12.08 11.08
CA ILE A 54 -6.18 -10.84 10.46
C ILE A 54 -6.87 -9.64 11.11
N TYR A 55 -6.07 -8.73 11.67
CA TYR A 55 -6.54 -7.51 12.33
C TYR A 55 -6.01 -6.28 11.60
N LEU A 56 -6.90 -5.36 11.22
CA LEU A 56 -6.53 -4.06 10.67
C LEU A 56 -5.88 -3.20 11.77
N LEU A 57 -4.67 -2.70 11.54
CA LEU A 57 -3.98 -1.79 12.45
C LEU A 57 -4.16 -0.33 12.02
N GLU A 58 -3.81 -0.06 10.76
CA GLU A 58 -3.68 1.30 10.23
C GLU A 58 -4.09 1.33 8.77
N LEU A 59 -4.75 2.42 8.38
CA LEU A 59 -4.85 2.85 7.00
C LEU A 59 -4.08 4.17 6.87
N ASN A 60 -3.04 4.16 6.04
CA ASN A 60 -2.18 5.30 5.78
C ASN A 60 -2.40 5.82 4.36
N VAL A 61 -3.09 6.95 4.23
CA VAL A 61 -3.39 7.57 2.92
C VAL A 61 -2.24 8.41 2.35
N LEU A 62 -1.19 8.66 3.14
CA LEU A 62 0.04 9.34 2.73
C LEU A 62 1.26 8.57 3.24
N PRO A 63 1.47 7.32 2.75
CA PRO A 63 2.64 6.56 3.14
C PRO A 63 3.91 7.23 2.60
N THR A 64 5.05 6.97 3.23
CA THR A 64 6.35 7.42 2.70
C THR A 64 6.55 6.92 1.28
N ILE A 65 6.87 7.83 0.37
CA ILE A 65 7.21 7.54 -1.03
C ILE A 65 8.60 8.14 -1.27
N ASP A 66 9.63 7.37 -0.94
CA ASP A 66 11.01 7.72 -1.20
C ASP A 66 11.71 6.55 -1.90
N ASN A 67 12.71 6.84 -2.72
CA ASN A 67 13.48 5.82 -3.43
C ASN A 67 14.54 5.17 -2.52
N SER A 68 14.21 4.96 -1.25
CA SER A 68 15.07 4.31 -0.27
C SER A 68 14.44 3.00 0.19
N ASN A 69 15.24 2.10 0.75
CA ASN A 69 14.75 0.87 1.38
C ASN A 69 13.91 1.14 2.65
N ALA A 70 13.63 2.41 2.99
CA ALA A 70 12.72 2.78 4.06
C ALA A 70 11.25 2.70 3.63
N SER A 71 10.90 3.00 2.37
CA SER A 71 9.51 2.93 1.91
C SER A 71 9.05 1.50 1.64
N SER A 72 8.13 1.00 2.48
CA SER A 72 7.46 -0.28 2.23
C SER A 72 6.65 -0.25 0.93
N LEU A 73 6.13 0.91 0.51
CA LEU A 73 5.39 1.04 -0.74
C LEU A 73 6.30 0.80 -1.95
N VAL A 74 7.49 1.41 -1.96
CA VAL A 74 8.46 1.26 -3.06
C VAL A 74 8.97 -0.17 -3.11
N ILE A 75 9.34 -0.76 -1.96
CA ILE A 75 9.73 -2.19 -1.89
C ILE A 75 8.65 -3.10 -2.47
N MET A 76 7.38 -2.89 -2.10
CA MET A 76 6.27 -3.69 -2.64
C MET A 76 6.05 -3.49 -4.15
N ALA A 77 6.35 -2.30 -4.68
CA ALA A 77 6.22 -2.01 -6.09
C ALA A 77 7.35 -2.68 -6.90
N GLU A 78 8.59 -2.57 -6.43
CA GLU A 78 9.77 -3.19 -7.05
C GLU A 78 9.64 -4.72 -7.08
N GLU A 79 9.18 -5.32 -5.99
CA GLU A 79 8.87 -6.76 -5.93
C GLU A 79 7.80 -7.18 -6.96
N ARG A 80 6.98 -6.24 -7.43
CA ARG A 80 6.00 -6.44 -8.50
C ARG A 80 6.49 -6.00 -9.88
N GLY A 81 7.79 -5.71 -10.02
CA GLY A 81 8.42 -5.30 -11.27
C GLY A 81 8.13 -3.85 -11.68
N LEU A 82 7.66 -3.00 -10.77
CA LEU A 82 7.48 -1.57 -11.01
C LEU A 82 8.72 -0.81 -10.53
N SER A 83 9.41 -0.11 -11.44
CA SER A 83 10.45 0.84 -11.03
C SER A 83 9.83 1.99 -10.22
N TYR A 84 10.68 2.71 -9.46
CA TYR A 84 10.25 3.89 -8.73
C TYR A 84 9.56 4.92 -9.64
N GLU A 85 10.13 5.20 -10.81
CA GLU A 85 9.57 6.13 -11.79
C GLU A 85 8.20 5.66 -12.30
N ALA A 86 8.07 4.37 -12.61
CA ALA A 86 6.81 3.78 -13.05
C ALA A 86 5.74 3.83 -11.94
N LEU A 87 6.12 3.67 -10.67
CA LEU A 87 5.23 3.86 -9.54
C LEU A 87 4.74 5.31 -9.45
N ILE A 88 5.65 6.28 -9.53
CA ILE A 88 5.31 7.71 -9.49
C ILE A 88 4.38 8.08 -10.66
N GLU A 89 4.68 7.63 -11.87
CA GLU A 89 3.83 7.84 -13.05
C GLU A 89 2.42 7.25 -12.84
N ARG A 90 2.34 6.04 -12.27
CA ARG A 90 1.07 5.36 -12.01
C ARG A 90 0.21 6.09 -10.97
N LEU A 91 0.84 6.76 -10.00
CA LEU A 91 0.15 7.58 -8.99
C LEU A 91 -0.32 8.92 -9.55
N ILE A 92 0.51 9.59 -10.37
CA ILE A 92 0.20 10.92 -10.93
C ILE A 92 -0.83 10.84 -12.07
N SER A 93 -0.77 9.80 -12.90
CA SER A 93 -1.65 9.61 -14.05
C SER A 93 -3.16 9.80 -13.78
N PRO A 94 -3.77 9.12 -12.78
CA PRO A 94 -5.19 9.31 -12.47
C PRO A 94 -5.50 10.70 -11.89
N VAL A 95 -4.55 11.31 -11.16
CA VAL A 95 -4.67 12.69 -10.64
C VAL A 95 -4.75 13.68 -11.80
N MET A 96 -3.85 13.57 -12.77
CA MET A 96 -3.83 14.45 -13.96
C MET A 96 -5.13 14.36 -14.75
N ARG A 97 -5.65 13.15 -14.97
CA ARG A 97 -6.95 12.97 -15.67
C ARG A 97 -8.10 13.67 -14.96
N ARG A 98 -8.20 13.51 -13.63
CA ARG A 98 -9.25 14.19 -12.84
C ARG A 98 -9.08 15.70 -12.85
N TRP A 99 -7.86 16.19 -12.69
CA TRP A 99 -7.57 17.62 -12.71
C TRP A 99 -7.93 18.26 -14.05
N LEU A 100 -7.57 17.63 -15.17
CA LEU A 100 -7.94 18.10 -16.50
C LEU A 100 -9.47 18.12 -16.71
N ALA A 101 -10.17 17.09 -16.24
CA ALA A 101 -11.64 17.05 -16.32
C ALA A 101 -12.29 18.21 -15.56
N VAL A 102 -11.81 18.51 -14.33
CA VAL A 102 -12.28 19.65 -13.53
C VAL A 102 -11.99 20.97 -14.24
N LYS A 103 -10.78 21.13 -14.78
CA LYS A 103 -10.38 22.36 -15.49
C LYS A 103 -11.23 22.62 -16.73
N GLN A 104 -11.54 21.60 -17.50
CA GLN A 104 -12.38 21.72 -18.69
C GLN A 104 -13.82 22.11 -18.35
N ALA A 105 -14.40 21.51 -17.30
CA ALA A 105 -15.74 21.86 -16.84
C ALA A 105 -15.83 23.34 -16.40
N ALA A 106 -14.79 23.84 -15.71
CA ALA A 106 -14.74 25.24 -15.27
C ALA A 106 -14.55 26.27 -16.41
N GLN A 107 -14.08 25.84 -17.59
CA GLN A 107 -13.91 26.71 -18.77
C GLN A 107 -15.17 26.78 -19.65
N GLN A 108 -16.17 25.95 -19.38
CA GLN A 108 -17.44 25.88 -20.13
C GLN A 108 -18.59 26.60 -19.41
N THR A 109 -18.35 27.10 -18.20
CA THR A 109 -19.24 27.96 -17.39
C THR A 109 -18.77 29.40 -17.44
#